data_AF-A0A3C1BNV2-F1
#
_entry.id   AF-A0A3C1BNV2-F1
#
_cell.length_a   1.000
_cell.length_b   1.000
_cell.length_c   1.000
_cell.angle_alpha   90.00
_cell.angle_beta   90.00
_cell.angle_gamma   90.00
#
_symmetry.space_group_name_H-M   'P 1'
#
loop_
_entity.id
_entity.type
_entity.pdbx_description
1 polymer ?
#
loop_
_entity_poly.entity_id
_entity_poly.type
_entity_poly.pdbx_seq_one_letter_code
_entity_poly.pdbx_strand_id
1 'polypeptide(L)'
;LFATTNTIGLGDTSGLYHGTQQLNQGRMDRWNIVSTLNYLPHDRETDIVHAKAVGYEGAEGRDKIAAMVQVADLTRASFINGDISTVMSPRTVLTWAENATIFGDIGFAFQVTFLNKCD
;
A
#
# COMPACT_ATOMS: atom_id res chain seq x y z
N LEU A 1 14.80 -10.00 -19.41
CA LEU A 1 13.55 -9.22 -19.42
C LEU A 1 13.04 -9.17 -17.97
N PHE A 2 12.57 -8.03 -17.48
CA PHE A 2 11.92 -7.93 -16.17
C PHE A 2 10.51 -7.37 -16.38
N ALA A 3 9.53 -7.91 -15.66
CA ALA A 3 8.15 -7.42 -15.67
C ALA A 3 7.53 -7.56 -14.28
N THR A 4 6.53 -6.75 -14.01
CA THR A 4 5.72 -6.79 -12.80
C THR A 4 4.26 -6.99 -13.18
N THR A 5 3.50 -7.66 -12.33
CA THR A 5 2.06 -7.87 -12.49
C THR A 5 1.39 -7.81 -11.12
N ASN A 6 0.15 -7.34 -11.08
CA ASN A 6 -0.62 -7.24 -9.83
C ASN A 6 -1.11 -8.61 -9.36
N THR A 7 -1.36 -9.55 -10.28
CA THR A 7 -1.72 -10.94 -9.98
C THR A 7 -0.77 -11.90 -10.70
N ILE A 8 -0.70 -13.17 -10.27
CA ILE A 8 0.15 -14.21 -10.89
C ILE A 8 -0.48 -14.71 -12.22
N GLY A 9 -1.09 -13.82 -12.99
CA GLY A 9 -1.69 -14.15 -14.28
C GLY A 9 -3.05 -14.86 -14.20
N LEU A 10 -3.60 -15.09 -13.00
CA LEU A 10 -4.93 -15.68 -12.82
C LEU A 10 -6.08 -14.68 -13.09
N GLY A 11 -5.76 -13.42 -13.41
CA GLY A 11 -6.77 -12.37 -13.53
C GLY A 11 -7.42 -12.09 -12.17
N ASP A 12 -8.67 -11.65 -12.21
CA ASP A 12 -9.45 -11.32 -11.01
C ASP A 12 -10.48 -12.41 -10.68
N THR A 13 -10.02 -13.60 -10.24
CA THR A 13 -10.93 -14.70 -9.87
C THR A 13 -11.69 -14.45 -8.57
N SER A 14 -11.23 -13.52 -7.73
CA SER A 14 -11.85 -13.15 -6.45
C SER A 14 -12.73 -11.89 -6.53
N GLY A 15 -12.67 -11.12 -7.61
CA GLY A 15 -13.33 -9.82 -7.72
C GLY A 15 -12.58 -8.66 -7.03
N LEU A 16 -11.44 -8.95 -6.38
CA LEU A 16 -10.65 -7.98 -5.62
C LEU A 16 -9.81 -7.07 -6.52
N TYR A 17 -9.42 -7.53 -7.71
CA TYR A 17 -8.49 -6.83 -8.60
C TYR A 17 -9.15 -6.47 -9.92
N HIS A 18 -10.26 -5.71 -9.83
CA HIS A 18 -11.09 -5.37 -10.98
C HIS A 18 -10.26 -4.83 -12.16
N GLY A 19 -10.52 -5.36 -13.35
CA GLY A 19 -9.79 -5.00 -14.57
C GLY A 19 -8.48 -5.77 -14.80
N THR A 20 -8.06 -6.64 -13.89
CA THR A 20 -6.86 -7.48 -14.11
C THR A 20 -7.19 -8.67 -15.02
N GLN A 21 -6.51 -8.73 -16.17
CA GLN A 21 -6.70 -9.77 -17.17
C GLN A 21 -5.84 -11.00 -16.89
N GLN A 22 -6.32 -12.17 -17.32
CA GLN A 22 -5.53 -13.40 -17.27
C GLN A 22 -4.34 -13.35 -18.24
N LEU A 23 -3.20 -13.88 -17.80
CA LEU A 23 -2.05 -14.09 -18.66
C LEU A 23 -2.14 -15.49 -19.29
N ASN A 24 -1.91 -15.57 -20.60
CA ASN A 24 -1.85 -16.84 -21.31
C ASN A 24 -0.68 -17.71 -20.81
N GLN A 25 -0.89 -19.02 -20.70
CA GLN A 25 0.11 -19.98 -20.22
C GLN A 25 1.45 -19.91 -20.98
N GLY A 26 1.44 -19.76 -22.30
CA GLY A 26 2.67 -19.63 -23.10
C GLY A 26 3.45 -18.34 -22.85
N ARG A 27 2.84 -17.32 -22.21
CA ARG A 27 3.56 -16.16 -21.68
C ARG A 27 4.14 -16.46 -20.31
N MET A 28 3.44 -17.22 -19.45
CA MET A 28 3.93 -17.62 -18.13
C MET A 28 5.13 -18.55 -18.20
N ASP A 29 5.12 -19.51 -19.14
CA ASP A 29 6.19 -20.50 -19.33
C ASP A 29 7.55 -19.88 -19.77
N ARG A 30 7.53 -18.62 -20.20
CA ARG A 30 8.74 -17.86 -20.58
C ARG A 30 9.43 -17.18 -19.39
N TRP A 31 8.84 -17.24 -18.19
CA TRP A 31 9.42 -16.68 -16.98
C TRP A 31 10.01 -17.79 -16.13
N ASN A 32 11.34 -17.86 -16.09
CA ASN A 32 12.06 -18.90 -15.33
C ASN A 32 12.05 -18.68 -13.82
N ILE A 33 11.76 -17.45 -13.36
CA ILE A 33 11.70 -17.07 -11.95
C ILE A 33 10.49 -16.17 -11.75
N VAL A 34 9.64 -16.53 -10.78
CA VAL A 34 8.52 -15.72 -10.32
C VAL A 34 8.69 -15.48 -8.83
N SER A 35 8.58 -14.23 -8.41
CA SER A 35 8.64 -13.85 -7.00
C SER A 35 7.45 -12.95 -6.68
N THR A 36 6.85 -13.17 -5.51
CA THR A 36 5.71 -12.40 -5.03
C THR A 36 6.20 -11.26 -4.13
N LEU A 37 5.73 -10.05 -4.41
CA LEU A 37 6.04 -8.87 -3.60
C LEU A 37 4.78 -8.42 -2.86
N ASN A 38 4.63 -8.90 -1.63
CA ASN A 38 3.53 -8.50 -0.74
C ASN A 38 3.94 -7.31 0.13
N TYR A 39 2.97 -6.78 0.90
CA TYR A 39 3.25 -5.78 1.92
C TYR A 39 4.27 -6.31 2.93
N LEU A 40 5.13 -5.39 3.40
CA LEU A 40 6.19 -5.72 4.33
C LEU A 40 5.62 -5.91 5.74
N PRO A 41 6.33 -6.63 6.62
CA PRO A 41 6.02 -6.59 8.05
C PRO A 41 5.98 -5.14 8.55
N HIS A 42 5.06 -4.86 9.47
CA HIS A 42 4.80 -3.53 10.02
C HIS A 42 6.07 -2.73 10.29
N ASP A 43 6.98 -3.26 11.11
CA ASP A 43 8.23 -2.57 11.50
C ASP A 43 9.10 -2.21 10.30
N ARG A 44 9.16 -3.08 9.28
CA ARG A 44 9.96 -2.86 8.08
C ARG A 44 9.36 -1.78 7.20
N GLU A 45 8.04 -1.73 7.09
CA GLU A 45 7.36 -0.64 6.40
C GLU A 45 7.54 0.68 7.16
N THR A 46 7.36 0.68 8.47
CA THR A 46 7.58 1.84 9.35
C THR A 46 8.99 2.40 9.17
N ASP A 47 10.02 1.55 9.21
CA ASP A 47 11.41 2.01 9.03
C ASP A 47 11.65 2.62 7.65
N ILE A 48 11.07 2.04 6.58
CA ILE A 48 11.21 2.56 5.22
C ILE A 48 10.48 3.89 5.03
N VAL A 49 9.28 4.02 5.58
CA VAL A 49 8.49 5.26 5.48
C VAL A 49 9.14 6.34 6.34
N HIS A 50 9.52 6.03 7.59
CA HIS A 50 10.17 6.96 8.50
C HIS A 50 11.47 7.52 7.93
N ALA A 51 12.30 6.69 7.29
CA ALA A 51 13.52 7.12 6.63
C ALA A 51 13.29 8.11 5.47
N LYS A 52 12.06 8.22 4.94
CA LYS A 52 11.70 9.08 3.81
C LYS A 52 10.76 10.23 4.18
N ALA A 53 10.05 10.13 5.30
CA ALA A 53 9.08 11.11 5.74
C ALA A 53 9.77 12.33 6.37
N VAL A 54 10.01 13.36 5.57
CA VAL A 54 10.61 14.63 6.03
C VAL A 54 9.69 15.29 7.06
N GLY A 55 10.26 15.75 8.18
CA GLY A 55 9.51 16.35 9.30
C GLY A 55 9.05 15.36 10.37
N TYR A 56 9.38 14.08 10.23
CA TYR A 56 9.12 13.01 11.21
C TYR A 56 10.41 12.50 11.86
N GLU A 57 11.43 13.34 12.01
CA GLU A 57 12.69 12.94 12.62
C GLU A 57 12.52 12.58 14.11
N GLY A 58 13.36 11.65 14.60
CA GLY A 58 13.36 11.22 16.00
C GLY A 58 12.28 10.20 16.35
N ALA A 59 12.21 9.87 17.65
CA ALA A 59 11.35 8.80 18.16
C ALA A 59 9.87 9.12 18.01
N GLU A 60 9.44 10.34 18.37
CA GLU A 60 8.03 10.75 18.25
C GLU A 60 7.53 10.71 16.80
N GLY A 61 8.37 11.11 15.85
CA GLY A 61 8.04 11.03 14.43
C GLY A 61 7.92 9.57 13.97
N ARG A 62 8.83 8.70 14.43
CA ARG A 62 8.73 7.25 14.14
C ARG A 62 7.44 6.65 14.71
N ASP A 63 7.03 7.02 15.91
CA ASP A 63 5.79 6.52 16.53
C ASP A 63 4.55 6.98 15.74
N LYS A 64 4.54 8.22 15.24
CA LYS A 64 3.48 8.69 14.34
C LYS A 64 3.44 7.90 13.03
N ILE A 65 4.60 7.64 12.41
CA ILE A 65 4.66 6.81 11.19
C ILE A 65 4.17 5.39 11.48
N ALA A 66 4.55 4.79 12.61
CA ALA A 66 4.05 3.47 13.01
C ALA A 66 2.52 3.46 13.13
N ALA A 67 1.93 4.49 13.74
CA ALA A 67 0.47 4.64 13.79
C ALA A 67 -0.15 4.77 12.39
N MET A 68 0.48 5.48 11.46
CA MET A 68 0.00 5.58 10.07
C MET A 68 0.06 4.23 9.34
N VAL A 69 1.14 3.45 9.53
CA VAL A 69 1.27 2.10 8.98
C VAL A 69 0.21 1.16 9.61
N GLN A 70 -0.07 1.30 10.90
CA GLN A 70 -1.13 0.53 11.56
C GLN A 70 -2.50 0.77 10.92
N VAL A 71 -2.83 2.02 10.57
CA VAL A 71 -4.05 2.34 9.83
C VAL A 71 -4.05 1.67 8.45
N ALA A 72 -2.91 1.70 7.74
CA ALA A 72 -2.79 1.01 6.46
C ALA A 72 -3.02 -0.50 6.59
N ASP A 73 -2.48 -1.14 7.64
CA ASP A 73 -2.69 -2.56 7.92
C ASP A 73 -4.17 -2.88 8.14
N LEU A 74 -4.90 -2.02 8.86
CA LEU A 74 -6.35 -2.16 9.02
C LEU A 74 -7.08 -2.07 7.67
N THR A 75 -6.72 -1.11 6.80
CA THR A 75 -7.34 -1.03 5.46
C THR A 75 -7.05 -2.28 4.61
N ARG A 76 -5.85 -2.86 4.72
CA ARG A 76 -5.48 -4.09 4.00
C ARG A 76 -6.29 -5.29 4.50
N ALA A 77 -6.47 -5.40 5.82
CA ALA A 77 -7.29 -6.45 6.43
C ALA A 77 -8.76 -6.32 5.98
N SER A 78 -9.33 -5.11 6.04
CA SER A 78 -10.69 -4.83 5.57
C SER A 78 -10.88 -5.11 4.08
N PHE A 79 -9.88 -4.80 3.24
CA PHE A 79 -9.91 -5.11 1.82
C PHE A 79 -9.93 -6.62 1.56
N ILE A 80 -9.09 -7.40 2.27
CA ILE A 80 -9.08 -8.87 2.17
C ILE A 80 -10.42 -9.46 2.59
N ASN A 81 -11.06 -8.88 3.61
CA ASN A 81 -12.38 -9.29 4.09
C ASN A 81 -13.54 -8.86 3.17
N GLY A 82 -13.29 -7.99 2.19
CA GLY A 82 -14.31 -7.44 1.30
C GLY A 82 -15.14 -6.30 1.89
N ASP A 83 -14.73 -5.73 3.03
CA ASP A 83 -15.42 -4.62 3.70
C ASP A 83 -15.23 -3.29 2.94
N ILE A 84 -14.09 -3.13 2.28
CA ILE A 84 -13.73 -1.95 1.48
C ILE A 84 -13.11 -2.37 0.14
N SER A 85 -13.24 -1.52 -0.87
CA SER A 85 -12.68 -1.74 -2.22
C SER A 85 -11.34 -1.03 -2.46
N THR A 86 -10.90 -0.19 -1.51
CA THR A 86 -9.69 0.65 -1.63
C THR A 86 -8.72 0.33 -0.50
N VAL A 87 -7.43 0.25 -0.80
CA VAL A 87 -6.36 -0.16 0.14
C VAL A 87 -5.20 0.83 0.14
N MET A 88 -4.53 0.98 1.29
CA MET A 88 -3.33 1.81 1.44
C MET A 88 -2.05 1.04 1.13
N SER A 89 -1.28 1.56 0.16
CA SER A 89 0.10 1.12 -0.11
C SER A 89 1.11 1.86 0.77
N PRO A 90 2.36 1.37 0.92
CA PRO A 90 3.42 2.13 1.59
C PRO A 90 3.64 3.53 0.99
N ARG A 91 3.38 3.69 -0.31
CA ARG A 91 3.41 4.99 -0.99
C ARG A 91 2.29 5.90 -0.48
N THR A 92 1.09 5.36 -0.28
CA THR A 92 -0.04 6.11 0.28
C THR A 92 0.26 6.60 1.69
N VAL A 93 0.90 5.76 2.52
CA VAL A 93 1.33 6.15 3.87
C VAL A 93 2.36 7.28 3.81
N LEU A 94 3.37 7.17 2.94
CA LEU A 94 4.38 8.22 2.78
C LEU A 94 3.76 9.55 2.33
N THR A 95 2.88 9.53 1.32
CA THR A 95 2.17 10.74 0.85
C THR A 95 1.28 11.33 1.95
N TRP A 96 0.66 10.50 2.79
CA TRP A 96 -0.12 10.98 3.94
C TRP A 96 0.78 11.70 4.94
N ALA A 97 1.93 11.14 5.29
CA ALA A 97 2.90 11.79 6.17
C ALA A 97 3.37 13.14 5.60
N GLU A 98 3.74 13.19 4.32
CA GLU A 98 4.15 14.43 3.64
C GLU A 98 3.04 15.50 3.68
N ASN A 99 1.80 15.10 3.38
CA ASN A 99 0.66 16.01 3.44
C ASN A 99 0.38 16.49 4.87
N ALA A 100 0.57 15.64 5.88
CA ALA A 100 0.39 16.03 7.27
C ALA A 100 1.43 17.08 7.70
N THR A 101 2.67 16.99 7.22
CA THR A 101 3.69 18.03 7.40
C THR A 101 3.28 19.33 6.69
N ILE A 102 2.75 19.25 5.47
CA ILE A 102 2.35 20.43 4.68
C ILE A 102 1.16 21.17 5.31
N PHE A 103 0.13 20.44 5.73
CA PHE A 103 -1.11 21.03 6.25
C PHE A 103 -1.07 21.29 7.76
N GLY A 104 -0.14 20.66 8.49
CA GLY A 104 -0.11 20.72 9.95
C GLY A 104 -1.26 19.97 10.64
N ASP A 105 -2.01 19.15 9.89
CA ASP A 105 -3.16 18.40 10.37
C ASP A 105 -3.16 16.98 9.79
N ILE A 106 -2.95 15.99 10.65
CA ILE A 106 -2.89 14.57 10.29
C ILE A 106 -4.25 14.06 9.79
N GLY A 107 -5.36 14.51 10.39
CA GLY A 107 -6.70 14.07 10.04
C GLY A 107 -7.14 14.61 8.70
N PHE A 108 -6.92 15.90 8.45
CA PHE A 108 -7.18 16.50 7.14
C PHE A 108 -6.30 15.86 6.05
N ALA A 109 -5.01 15.66 6.34
CA ALA A 109 -4.10 15.00 5.40
C ALA A 109 -4.55 13.57 5.07
N PHE A 110 -5.08 12.81 6.04
CA PHE A 110 -5.64 11.48 5.81
C PHE A 110 -6.82 11.55 4.85
N GLN A 111 -7.72 12.50 5.09
CA GLN A 111 -8.94 12.66 4.31
C GLN A 111 -8.63 12.88 2.82
N VAL A 112 -7.76 13.84 2.52
CA VAL A 112 -7.42 14.19 1.13
C VAL A 112 -6.49 13.17 0.47
N THR A 113 -5.73 12.39 1.24
CA THR A 113 -4.81 11.37 0.70
C THR A 113 -5.52 10.06 0.38
N PHE A 114 -6.44 9.63 1.23
CA PHE A 114 -7.05 8.29 1.15
C PHE A 114 -8.58 8.30 1.28
N LEU A 115 -9.14 8.95 2.30
CA LEU A 115 -10.56 8.78 2.61
C LEU A 115 -11.48 9.19 1.46
N ASN A 116 -11.19 10.31 0.79
CA ASN A 116 -11.97 10.79 -0.36
C ASN A 116 -11.91 9.85 -1.58
N LYS A 117 -11.05 8.82 -1.58
CA LYS A 117 -11.00 7.77 -2.62
C LYS A 117 -11.80 6.53 -2.24
N CYS A 118 -12.38 6.51 -1.05
CA CYS A 118 -13.19 5.41 -0.54
C CYS A 118 -14.70 5.63 -0.76
N ASP A 119 -15.07 6.72 -1.47
CA ASP A 119 -16.44 7.01 -1.92
C ASP A 119 -17.02 5.90 -2.81
#